data_AF-A0A9R0TC33-F1
#
_entry.id   AF-A0A9R0TC33-F1
#
_cell.length_a   1.000
_cell.length_b   1.000
_cell.length_c   1.000
_cell.angle_alpha   90.00
_cell.angle_beta   90.00
_cell.angle_gamma   90.00
#
_symmetry.space_group_name_H-M   'P 1'
#
loop_
_entity.id
_entity.type
_entity.pdbx_description
1 polymer ?
#
loop_
_entity_poly.entity_id
_entity_poly.type
_entity_poly.pdbx_seq_one_letter_code
_entity_poly.pdbx_strand_id
1 'polypeptide(L)'
;MEAMRGGKFLQKFRLYETRSKFYLVGRDKSRTLWRVLKIDRLESTDLGIQEDPTSYTENECQELLWRIHEGNRLTGGLKFVTKCYGIIGFMKFLGPYYMVIITRRRKVGTICGHDIYSIGKSEMIAIPCPIVCPNVANSRDENRI
;
A
#
# COMPACT_ATOMS: atom_id res chain seq x y z
N MET A 1 -33.81 4.69 -19.90
CA MET A 1 -32.74 3.71 -19.60
C MET A 1 -31.66 4.45 -18.83
N GLU A 2 -31.72 4.35 -17.52
CA GLU A 2 -30.88 5.12 -16.59
C GLU A 2 -29.51 4.44 -16.50
N ALA A 3 -28.47 5.12 -16.98
CA ALA A 3 -27.10 4.65 -16.82
C ALA A 3 -26.82 4.54 -15.32
N MET A 4 -26.57 3.31 -14.84
CA MET A 4 -26.14 3.06 -13.47
C MET A 4 -24.99 4.02 -13.14
N ARG A 5 -25.20 4.94 -12.19
CA ARG A 5 -24.14 5.77 -11.62
C ARG A 5 -23.05 4.84 -11.12
N GLY A 6 -21.99 4.68 -11.91
CA GLY A 6 -20.84 3.89 -11.53
C GLY A 6 -20.29 4.44 -10.21
N GLY A 7 -20.38 3.65 -9.14
CA GLY A 7 -19.78 4.01 -7.86
C GLY A 7 -18.32 4.40 -8.08
N LYS A 8 -17.87 5.46 -7.39
CA LYS A 8 -16.47 5.90 -7.47
C LYS A 8 -15.58 4.91 -6.72
N PHE A 9 -15.23 3.80 -7.37
CA PHE A 9 -14.30 2.81 -6.81
C PHE A 9 -12.86 3.19 -7.10
N LEU A 10 -12.00 3.02 -6.10
CA LEU A 10 -10.56 3.18 -6.25
C LEU A 10 -10.00 2.02 -7.11
N GLN A 11 -9.12 2.33 -8.06
CA GLN A 11 -8.60 1.34 -9.02
C GLN A 11 -7.08 1.31 -9.14
N LYS A 12 -6.42 2.42 -8.81
CA LYS A 12 -4.97 2.58 -8.94
C LYS A 12 -4.44 3.10 -7.62
N PHE A 13 -3.41 2.44 -7.12
CA PHE A 13 -2.80 2.79 -5.85
C PHE A 13 -1.30 3.06 -6.02
N ARG A 14 -0.79 3.96 -5.19
CA ARG A 14 0.64 4.23 -5.04
C ARG A 14 0.98 4.08 -3.57
N LEU A 15 1.97 3.23 -3.30
CA LEU A 15 2.50 3.06 -1.97
C LEU A 15 3.71 3.97 -1.80
N TYR A 16 3.69 4.73 -0.73
CA TYR A 16 4.80 5.57 -0.29
C TYR A 16 5.22 5.18 1.12
N GLU A 17 6.45 5.52 1.48
CA GLU A 17 6.99 5.27 2.80
C GLU A 17 7.70 6.50 3.36
N THR A 18 7.60 6.67 4.67
CA THR A 18 8.52 7.45 5.50
C THR A 18 9.18 6.50 6.48
N ARG A 19 10.11 6.98 7.32
CA ARG A 19 10.71 6.16 8.38
C ARG A 19 9.66 5.48 9.28
N SER A 20 8.55 6.15 9.57
CA SER A 20 7.57 5.70 10.58
C SER A 20 6.26 5.15 10.02
N LYS A 21 5.91 5.45 8.77
CA LYS A 21 4.62 5.03 8.19
C LYS A 21 4.73 4.65 6.73
N PHE A 22 3.84 3.75 6.30
CA PHE A 22 3.45 3.63 4.90
C PHE A 22 2.18 4.45 4.63
N TYR A 23 2.09 4.97 3.41
CA TYR A 23 0.94 5.71 2.90
C TYR A 23 0.49 5.07 1.59
N LEU A 24 -0.69 4.47 1.57
CA LEU A 24 -1.31 3.98 0.35
C LEU A 24 -2.27 5.04 -0.18
N VAL A 25 -1.91 5.67 -1.29
CA VAL A 25 -2.74 6.65 -1.98
C VAL A 25 -3.52 5.95 -3.07
N GLY A 26 -4.84 5.87 -2.91
CA GLY A 26 -5.76 5.31 -3.90
C GLY A 26 -6.46 6.39 -4.70
N ARG A 27 -6.73 6.13 -5.98
CA ARG A 27 -7.56 6.99 -6.82
C ARG A 27 -8.55 6.22 -7.68
N ASP A 28 -9.65 6.88 -8.02
CA ASP A 28 -10.63 6.39 -8.99
C ASP A 28 -10.10 6.46 -10.45
N LYS A 29 -10.90 5.91 -11.38
CA LYS A 29 -10.57 5.90 -12.82
C LYS A 29 -10.55 7.32 -13.40
N SER A 30 -11.52 8.14 -13.02
CA SER A 30 -11.72 9.51 -13.52
C SER A 30 -10.76 10.52 -12.93
N ARG A 31 -9.97 10.16 -11.90
CA ARG A 31 -9.14 11.11 -11.15
C ARG A 31 -10.02 12.25 -10.64
N THR A 32 -11.02 11.89 -9.84
CA THR A 32 -11.88 12.85 -9.12
C THR A 32 -11.98 12.54 -7.64
N LEU A 33 -11.50 11.37 -7.21
CA LEU A 33 -11.53 10.93 -5.83
C LEU A 33 -10.18 10.30 -5.48
N TRP A 34 -9.56 10.83 -4.43
CA TRP A 34 -8.34 10.32 -3.83
C TRP A 34 -8.56 10.04 -2.36
N ARG A 35 -8.01 8.93 -1.89
CA ARG A 35 -8.11 8.44 -0.51
C ARG A 35 -6.75 7.99 -0.03
N VAL A 36 -6.50 8.09 1.27
CA VAL A 36 -5.21 7.75 1.87
C VAL A 36 -5.44 6.76 3.01
N LEU A 37 -4.70 5.65 2.97
CA LEU A 37 -4.58 4.71 4.08
C LEU A 37 -3.19 4.84 4.69
N LYS A 38 -3.11 4.96 6.01
CA LYS A 38 -1.86 5.08 6.78
C LYS A 38 -1.61 3.77 7.51
N ILE A 39 -0.40 3.24 7.43
CA ILE A 39 0.00 2.00 8.11
C ILE A 39 1.25 2.32 8.93
N ASP A 40 1.22 1.99 10.22
CA ASP A 40 2.35 2.20 11.12
C ASP A 40 3.50 1.22 10.82
N ARG A 41 4.75 1.68 11.00
CA ARG A 41 5.97 0.87 10.84
C ARG A 41 6.73 0.70 12.15
N LEU A 42 6.45 1.48 13.18
CA LEU A 42 7.21 1.47 14.43
C LEU A 42 6.61 0.53 15.47
N GLU A 43 5.28 0.38 15.49
CA GLU A 43 4.58 -0.53 16.39
C GLU A 43 4.94 -2.00 16.10
N SER A 44 5.38 -2.72 17.13
CA SER A 44 5.94 -4.09 17.01
C SER A 44 4.91 -5.19 17.31
N THR A 45 3.94 -4.87 18.16
CA THR A 45 2.97 -5.83 18.68
C THR A 45 1.78 -5.94 17.74
N ASP A 46 1.21 -4.80 17.36
CA ASP A 46 -0.04 -4.72 16.62
C ASP A 46 0.10 -3.93 15.33
N LEU A 47 -0.68 -4.33 14.33
CA LEU A 47 -0.72 -3.67 13.04
C LEU A 47 -1.61 -2.43 13.09
N GLY A 48 -1.01 -1.26 13.23
CA GLY A 48 -1.72 0.02 13.21
C GLY A 48 -2.10 0.46 11.80
N ILE A 49 -3.37 0.28 11.42
CA ILE A 49 -3.93 0.78 10.14
C ILE A 49 -4.97 1.85 10.44
N GLN A 50 -4.85 3.00 9.79
CA GLN A 50 -5.81 4.09 9.91
C GLN A 50 -6.20 4.60 8.52
N GLU A 51 -7.50 4.57 8.24
CA GLU A 51 -8.06 5.26 7.07
C GLU A 51 -8.16 6.77 7.36
N ASP A 52 -7.73 7.57 6.40
CA ASP A 52 -8.02 9.01 6.41
C ASP A 52 -9.46 9.22 5.93
N PRO A 53 -10.36 9.77 6.77
CA PRO A 53 -11.76 9.96 6.40
C PRO A 53 -11.94 11.00 5.27
N THR A 54 -10.95 11.85 5.05
CA THR A 54 -11.01 12.93 4.07
C THR A 54 -10.91 12.38 2.65
N SER A 55 -11.80 12.88 1.78
CA SER A 55 -11.69 12.68 0.34
C SER A 55 -10.95 13.87 -0.26
N TYR A 56 -9.93 13.61 -1.07
CA TYR A 56 -9.09 14.64 -1.67
C TYR A 56 -9.34 14.75 -3.17
N THR A 57 -9.03 15.91 -3.73
CA THR A 57 -8.74 16.14 -5.15
C THR A 57 -7.28 15.81 -5.50
N GLU A 58 -6.89 15.90 -6.77
CA GLU A 58 -5.49 15.66 -7.18
C GLU A 58 -4.53 16.62 -6.49
N ASN A 59 -4.85 17.92 -6.50
CA ASN A 59 -3.99 18.97 -5.97
C ASN A 59 -3.87 18.87 -4.45
N GLU A 60 -4.97 18.71 -3.73
CA GLU A 60 -4.93 18.56 -2.26
C GLU A 60 -4.13 17.32 -1.84
N CYS A 61 -4.23 16.23 -2.62
CA CYS A 61 -3.46 15.03 -2.38
C CYS A 61 -1.96 15.24 -2.65
N GLN A 62 -1.60 15.98 -3.71
CA GLN A 62 -0.22 16.36 -3.98
C GLN A 62 0.36 17.24 -2.86
N GLU A 63 -0.39 18.23 -2.41
CA GLU A 63 -0.01 19.09 -1.27
C GLU A 63 0.12 18.31 0.02
N LEU A 64 -0.75 17.33 0.28
CA LEU A 64 -0.63 16.42 1.42
C LEU A 64 0.69 15.63 1.35
N LEU A 65 1.00 15.02 0.20
CA LEU A 65 2.24 14.27 0.03
C LEU A 65 3.48 15.14 0.17
N TRP A 66 3.43 16.38 -0.34
CA TRP A 66 4.51 17.35 -0.17
C TRP A 66 4.72 17.75 1.28
N ARG A 67 3.65 18.05 2.03
CA ARG A 67 3.73 18.35 3.48
C ARG A 67 4.28 17.17 4.27
N ILE A 68 3.87 15.94 3.95
CA ILE A 68 4.43 14.73 4.58
C ILE A 68 5.93 14.61 4.26
N HIS A 69 6.32 14.88 3.01
CA HIS A 69 7.73 14.84 2.62
C HIS A 69 8.57 15.85 3.41
N GLU A 70 8.19 17.13 3.42
CA GLU A 70 8.92 18.18 4.15
C GLU A 70 8.95 17.90 5.66
N GLY A 71 7.83 17.47 6.25
CA GLY A 71 7.76 17.11 7.67
C GLY A 71 8.65 15.93 8.06
N ASN A 72 9.05 15.08 7.10
CA ASN A 72 9.92 13.94 7.33
C ASN A 72 11.33 14.13 6.75
N ARG A 73 11.68 15.33 6.27
CA ARG A 73 12.92 15.59 5.51
C ARG A 73 14.19 15.17 6.27
N LEU A 74 14.24 15.39 7.59
CA LEU A 74 15.35 14.98 8.46
C LEU A 74 15.53 13.45 8.56
N THR A 75 14.49 12.67 8.21
CA THR A 75 14.52 11.20 8.23
C THR A 75 14.49 10.60 6.82
N GLY A 76 14.81 11.40 5.80
CA GLY A 76 14.86 10.98 4.40
C GLY A 76 13.58 11.24 3.60
N GLY A 77 12.60 11.92 4.18
CA GLY A 77 11.38 12.36 3.52
C GLY A 77 10.40 11.22 3.15
N LEU A 78 9.41 11.58 2.35
CA LEU A 78 8.48 10.64 1.73
C LEU A 78 9.10 10.04 0.46
N LYS A 79 9.15 8.71 0.37
CA LYS A 79 9.69 7.96 -0.75
C LYS A 79 8.61 7.14 -1.44
N PHE A 80 8.66 7.08 -2.76
CA PHE A 80 7.79 6.20 -3.52
C PHE A 80 8.32 4.76 -3.46
N VAL A 81 7.45 3.80 -3.11
CA VAL A 81 7.80 2.39 -3.03
C VAL A 81 7.40 1.69 -4.33
N THR A 82 6.10 1.64 -4.62
CA THR A 82 5.60 0.95 -5.82
C THR A 82 4.17 1.34 -6.18
N LYS A 83 3.78 1.04 -7.41
CA LYS A 83 2.38 1.08 -7.87
C LYS A 83 1.75 -0.28 -7.59
N CYS A 84 0.51 -0.27 -7.12
CA CYS A 84 -0.23 -1.51 -6.92
C CYS A 84 -1.71 -1.34 -7.26
N TYR A 85 -2.41 -2.47 -7.29
CA TYR A 85 -3.82 -2.57 -7.63
C TYR A 85 -4.69 -2.97 -6.43
N GLY A 86 -4.08 -3.21 -5.28
CA GLY A 86 -4.74 -3.55 -4.03
C GLY A 86 -3.78 -4.18 -3.04
N ILE A 87 -4.18 -4.18 -1.77
CA ILE A 87 -3.59 -5.00 -0.70
C ILE A 87 -4.39 -6.29 -0.67
N ILE A 88 -3.71 -7.43 -0.67
CA ILE A 88 -4.33 -8.76 -0.47
C ILE A 88 -4.61 -8.97 1.01
N GLY A 89 -3.63 -8.64 1.86
CA GLY A 89 -3.75 -8.75 3.30
C GLY A 89 -2.41 -8.53 4.00
N PHE A 90 -2.42 -8.77 5.29
CA PHE A 90 -1.24 -8.70 6.15
C PHE A 90 -1.03 -10.04 6.84
N MET A 91 0.22 -10.45 7.00
CA MET A 91 0.59 -11.70 7.66
C MET A 91 1.75 -11.47 8.63
N LYS A 92 1.71 -12.12 9.79
CA LYS A 92 2.77 -12.11 10.79
C LYS A 92 3.33 -13.52 10.93
N PHE A 93 4.64 -13.65 10.79
CA PHE A 93 5.37 -14.88 11.09
C PHE A 93 6.11 -14.72 12.42
N LEU A 94 7.32 -15.28 12.54
CA LEU A 94 8.21 -15.09 13.70
C LEU A 94 8.90 -13.72 13.74
N GLY A 95 8.62 -12.85 12.77
CA GLY A 95 9.27 -11.55 12.60
C GLY A 95 8.28 -10.40 12.44
N PRO A 96 8.60 -9.39 11.62
CA PRO A 96 7.69 -8.26 11.41
C PRO A 96 6.39 -8.71 10.71
N TYR A 97 5.40 -7.81 10.69
CA TYR A 97 4.29 -7.93 9.77
C TYR A 97 4.76 -7.78 8.33
N TYR A 98 4.11 -8.49 7.42
CA TYR A 98 4.30 -8.37 5.99
C TYR A 98 3.00 -7.93 5.34
N MET A 99 3.08 -6.93 4.48
CA MET A 99 1.98 -6.49 3.63
C MET A 99 2.11 -7.15 2.26
N VAL A 100 1.06 -7.86 1.82
CA VAL A 100 1.03 -8.44 0.48
C VAL A 100 0.19 -7.59 -0.45
N ILE A 101 0.78 -7.17 -1.57
CA ILE A 101 0.15 -6.27 -2.54
C ILE A 101 0.15 -6.87 -3.93
N ILE A 102 -0.80 -6.45 -4.76
CA ILE A 102 -0.89 -6.82 -6.17
C ILE A 102 -0.16 -5.77 -7.01
N THR A 103 0.98 -6.11 -7.62
CA THR A 103 1.76 -5.18 -8.45
C THR A 103 1.49 -5.33 -9.94
N ARG A 104 0.98 -6.48 -10.38
CA ARG A 104 0.49 -6.70 -11.75
C ARG A 104 -0.83 -7.45 -11.73
N ARG A 105 -1.74 -7.04 -12.61
CA ARG A 105 -3.01 -7.72 -12.86
C ARG A 105 -3.29 -7.76 -14.35
N ARG A 106 -4.03 -8.76 -14.81
CA ARG A 106 -4.49 -8.89 -16.20
C ARG A 106 -6.01 -8.99 -16.22
N LYS A 107 -6.67 -8.21 -17.07
CA LYS A 107 -8.12 -8.35 -17.27
C LYS A 107 -8.38 -9.70 -17.94
N VAL A 108 -9.22 -10.53 -17.33
CA VAL A 108 -9.58 -11.87 -17.85
C VAL A 108 -11.00 -11.90 -18.43
N GLY A 109 -11.84 -10.93 -18.06
CA GLY A 109 -13.18 -10.84 -18.61
C GLY A 109 -13.97 -9.66 -18.03
N THR A 110 -15.24 -9.63 -18.37
CA THR A 110 -16.22 -8.68 -17.82
C THR A 110 -17.51 -9.46 -17.56
N ILE A 111 -18.06 -9.34 -16.35
CA ILE A 111 -19.38 -9.90 -16.00
C ILE A 111 -20.28 -8.73 -15.62
N CYS A 112 -21.43 -8.59 -16.29
CA CYS A 112 -22.42 -7.54 -16.01
C CYS A 112 -21.82 -6.11 -15.96
N GLY A 113 -20.83 -5.80 -16.81
CA GLY A 113 -20.15 -4.50 -16.82
C GLY A 113 -19.04 -4.33 -15.79
N HIS A 114 -18.79 -5.34 -14.94
CA HIS A 114 -17.68 -5.35 -13.98
C HIS A 114 -16.48 -6.10 -14.55
N ASP A 115 -15.35 -5.42 -14.62
CA ASP A 115 -14.10 -6.02 -15.09
C ASP A 115 -13.53 -7.00 -14.06
N ILE A 116 -13.23 -8.22 -14.50
CA ILE A 116 -12.59 -9.26 -13.69
C ILE A 116 -11.12 -9.33 -14.05
N TYR A 117 -10.27 -9.39 -13.03
CA TYR A 117 -8.82 -9.40 -13.18
C TYR A 117 -8.20 -10.60 -12.48
N SER A 118 -7.26 -11.26 -13.14
CA SER A 118 -6.34 -12.19 -12.48
C SER A 118 -5.13 -11.45 -11.91
N ILE A 119 -4.61 -11.96 -10.80
CA ILE A 119 -3.34 -11.50 -10.22
C ILE A 119 -2.21 -12.05 -11.10
N GLY A 120 -1.45 -11.14 -11.72
CA GLY A 120 -0.29 -11.50 -12.52
C GLY A 120 1.01 -11.50 -11.71
N LYS A 121 1.12 -10.60 -10.73
CA LYS A 121 2.24 -10.53 -9.80
C LYS A 121 1.79 -9.94 -8.47
N SER A 122 2.22 -10.56 -7.38
CA SER A 122 2.16 -10.01 -6.03
C SER A 122 3.57 -9.75 -5.50
N GLU A 123 3.66 -8.85 -4.54
CA GLU A 123 4.89 -8.58 -3.78
C GLU A 123 4.58 -8.57 -2.29
N MET A 124 5.51 -9.07 -1.50
CA MET A 124 5.45 -9.07 -0.04
C MET A 124 6.43 -8.01 0.47
N ILE A 125 5.92 -7.01 1.18
CA ILE A 125 6.71 -5.90 1.73
C ILE A 125 6.73 -6.06 3.24
N ALA A 126 7.92 -6.22 3.80
CA ALA A 126 8.09 -6.21 5.26
C ALA A 126 7.73 -4.83 5.82
N ILE A 127 7.00 -4.81 6.93
CA ILE A 127 6.72 -3.63 7.73
C ILE A 127 7.72 -3.63 8.88
N PRO A 128 8.91 -3.03 8.70
CA PRO A 128 10.03 -3.28 9.59
C PRO A 128 9.81 -2.50 10.88
N CYS A 129 9.77 -3.20 12.02
CA CYS A 129 9.89 -2.58 13.31
C CYS A 129 11.38 -2.42 13.66
N PRO A 130 11.91 -1.20 13.81
CA PRO A 130 13.34 -0.99 14.13
C PRO A 130 13.75 -1.49 15.52
N ILE A 131 12.79 -1.86 16.38
CA ILE A 131 13.03 -2.39 17.73
C ILE A 131 13.40 -3.88 17.66
N VAL A 132 12.98 -4.58 16.59
CA VAL A 132 13.33 -5.98 16.34
C VAL A 132 14.47 -6.01 15.32
N CYS A 133 15.70 -5.76 15.79
CA CYS A 133 16.86 -6.22 15.04
C CYS A 133 16.77 -7.75 14.93
N PRO A 134 16.80 -8.33 13.72
CA PRO A 134 16.98 -9.77 13.63
C PRO A 134 18.39 -10.07 14.11
N ASN A 135 18.51 -10.63 15.32
CA ASN A 135 19.65 -11.47 15.70
C ASN A 135 19.70 -12.77 14.86
N VAL A 136 19.19 -12.75 13.62
CA VAL A 136 19.33 -13.84 12.68
C VAL A 136 20.71 -13.67 12.07
N ALA A 137 21.70 -14.10 12.85
CA ALA A 137 22.99 -14.50 12.33
C ALA A 137 22.74 -15.41 11.11
N ASN A 138 23.46 -15.12 10.03
CA ASN A 138 23.45 -15.86 8.78
C ASN A 138 23.54 -17.38 9.02
N SER A 139 22.41 -18.08 9.00
CA SER A 139 22.40 -19.53 8.83
C SER A 139 22.44 -19.81 7.33
N ARG A 140 23.64 -20.04 6.80
CA ARG A 140 23.87 -20.53 5.44
C ARG A 140 23.73 -22.05 5.37
N ASP A 141 22.65 -22.62 5.90
CA ASP A 141 22.46 -24.07 5.88
C ASP A 141 21.08 -24.46 5.35
N GLU A 142 20.87 -24.27 4.04
CA GLU A 142 19.91 -25.09 3.31
C GLU A 142 20.51 -25.50 1.97
N ASN A 143 21.38 -26.51 2.02
CA ASN A 143 21.60 -27.41 0.90
C ASN A 143 21.17 -28.80 1.38
N ARG A 144 19.91 -29.16 1.12
CA ARG A 144 19.42 -30.53 1.26
C ARG A 144 18.82 -30.98 -0.06
N ILE A 145 19.64 -31.81 -0.71
CA ILE A 145 19.44 -32.79 -1.79
C ILE A 145 17.98 -33.11 -2.08
#